data_AF-A0A2B7YXC7-F1
#
_entry.id   AF-A0A2B7YXC7-F1
#
_cell.length_a   1.000
_cell.length_b   1.000
_cell.length_c   1.000
_cell.angle_alpha   90.00
_cell.angle_beta   90.00
_cell.angle_gamma   90.00
#
_symmetry.space_group_name_H-M   'P 1'
#
loop_
_entity.id
_entity.type
_entity.pdbx_description
1 polymer ?
#
loop_
_entity_poly.entity_id
_entity_poly.type
_entity_poly.pdbx_seq_one_letter_code
_entity_poly.pdbx_strand_id
1 'polypeptide(L)' 'MESKEIDFYANYLSKKEYEDKKVLVGFNGIDGKEVTISKLKDDINEIRNSKSTFI' A
#
# COMPACT_ATOMS: atom_id res chain seq x y z
N MET A 1 5.19 10.06 15.72
CA MET A 1 5.73 9.34 14.57
C MET A 1 6.76 10.26 13.93
N GLU A 2 8.03 9.99 14.17
CA GLU A 2 9.14 10.74 13.56
C GLU A 2 9.21 10.38 12.06
N SER A 3 9.60 11.31 11.18
CA SER A 3 9.72 11.08 9.72
C SER A 3 10.49 9.79 9.39
N LYS A 4 11.51 9.48 10.20
CA LYS A 4 12.36 8.28 10.05
C LYS A 4 11.60 6.97 10.19
N GLU A 5 10.53 6.92 10.98
CA GLU A 5 9.73 5.71 11.15
C GLU A 5 8.91 5.44 9.89
N ILE A 6 8.34 6.49 9.28
CA ILE A 6 7.57 6.38 8.04
C ILE A 6 8.48 5.95 6.88
N ASP A 7 9.67 6.55 6.78
CA ASP A 7 10.67 6.18 5.77
C ASP A 7 11.15 4.73 5.93
N PHE A 8 11.32 4.26 7.17
CA PHE A 8 11.67 2.87 7.48
C PHE A 8 10.58 1.91 7.02
N TYR A 9 9.31 2.18 7.36
CA TYR A 9 8.18 1.33 6.96
C TYR A 9 7.98 1.32 5.45
N ALA A 10 8.09 2.47 4.78
CA ALA A 10 7.99 2.56 3.33
C ALA A 10 9.08 1.73 2.65
N ASN A 11 10.33 1.83 3.11
CA ASN A 11 11.43 1.04 2.58
C ASN A 11 11.24 -0.46 2.84
N TYR A 12 10.88 -0.84 4.06
CA TYR A 12 10.64 -2.23 4.44
C TYR A 12 9.57 -2.90 3.56
N LEU A 13 8.43 -2.22 3.35
CA LEU A 13 7.30 -2.73 2.58
C LEU A 13 7.52 -2.69 1.05
N SER A 14 8.49 -1.89 0.58
CA SER A 14 8.83 -1.81 -0.85
C SER A 14 9.64 -2.99 -1.39
N LYS A 15 10.17 -3.85 -0.50
CA LYS A 15 11.01 -4.99 -0.92
C LYS A 15 10.18 -6.05 -1.66
N LYS A 16 10.70 -6.56 -2.78
CA LYS A 16 10.05 -7.60 -3.61
C LYS A 16 9.63 -8.85 -2.83
N GLU A 17 10.37 -9.21 -1.79
CA GLU A 17 10.03 -10.37 -0.95
C GLU A 17 8.68 -10.23 -0.22
N TYR A 18 8.15 -9.01 -0.07
CA TYR A 18 6.84 -8.74 0.55
C TYR A 18 5.74 -8.45 -0.47
N GLU A 19 6.08 -8.38 -1.76
CA GLU A 19 5.16 -8.02 -2.83
C GLU A 19 3.96 -8.98 -2.91
N ASP A 20 4.22 -10.28 -2.88
CA ASP A 20 3.20 -11.32 -2.97
C ASP A 20 2.79 -11.88 -1.59
N LYS A 21 3.38 -11.37 -0.51
CA LYS A 21 3.04 -11.79 0.86
C LYS A 21 1.78 -11.07 1.33
N LYS A 22 0.90 -11.76 2.04
CA LYS A 22 -0.22 -11.15 2.77
C LYS A 22 0.25 -10.45 4.04
N VAL A 23 1.02 -9.37 3.89
CA VAL A 23 1.44 -8.52 5.02
C VAL A 23 0.34 -7.51 5.31
N LEU A 24 -0.16 -7.48 6.54
CA LEU A 24 -1.06 -6.45 7.04
C LEU A 24 -0.30 -5.12 7.12
N VAL A 25 -0.79 -4.10 6.42
CA VAL A 25 -0.18 -2.76 6.37
C VAL A 25 -1.04 -1.69 7.02
N GLY A 26 -2.28 -2.02 7.38
CA GLY A 26 -3.16 -1.11 8.11
C GLY A 26 -4.61 -1.57 8.11
N PHE A 27 -5.50 -0.65 8.48
CA PHE A 27 -6.95 -0.86 8.46
C PHE A 27 -7.61 0.25 7.65
N ASN A 28 -8.67 -0.08 6.93
CA ASN A 28 -9.47 0.88 6.19
C ASN A 28 -10.13 1.87 7.16
N GLY A 29 -9.99 3.17 6.91
CA GLY A 29 -10.58 4.21 7.76
C GLY A 29 -12.11 4.29 7.72
N ILE A 30 -12.77 3.61 6.77
CA ILE A 30 -14.23 3.63 6.60
C ILE A 30 -14.90 2.50 7.41
N ASP A 31 -14.41 1.27 7.27
CA ASP A 31 -15.03 0.07 7.84
C ASP A 31 -14.13 -0.71 8.80
N GLY A 32 -12.89 -0.23 9.04
CA GLY A 32 -11.95 -0.85 9.96
C GLY A 32 -11.40 -2.20 9.49
N LYS A 33 -11.63 -2.61 8.24
CA LYS A 33 -11.12 -3.89 7.73
C LYS A 33 -9.62 -3.85 7.48
N GLU A 34 -8.98 -4.98 7.69
CA GLU A 34 -7.56 -5.18 7.38
C GLU A 34 -7.23 -4.87 5.91
N VAL A 35 -6.14 -4.13 5.70
CA VAL A 35 -5.57 -3.84 4.39
C VAL A 35 -4.23 -4.54 4.29
N THR A 36 -4.07 -5.37 3.27
CA THR A 36 -2.80 -6.04 2.97
C THR A 36 -2.01 -5.28 1.91
N ILE A 37 -0.70 -5.54 1.83
CA ILE A 37 0.17 -4.93 0.80
C ILE A 37 -0.32 -5.18 -0.63
N SER A 38 -0.82 -6.38 -0.92
CA SER A 38 -1.39 -6.72 -2.24
C SER A 38 -2.62 -5.86 -2.55
N LYS A 39 -3.55 -5.73 -1.59
CA LYS A 39 -4.74 -4.88 -1.76
C LYS A 39 -4.37 -3.40 -1.93
N LEU A 40 -3.42 -2.90 -1.14
CA LEU A 40 -2.92 -1.53 -1.25
C LEU A 40 -2.30 -1.26 -2.63
N LYS A 41 -1.54 -2.22 -3.19
CA LYS A 41 -0.95 -2.10 -4.53
C LYS A 41 -2.01 -2.07 -5.62
N ASP A 42 -3.02 -2.93 -5.53
CA ASP A 42 -4.11 -2.99 -6.52
C ASP A 42 -4.88 -1.66 -6.55
N ASP A 43 -5.22 -1.12 -5.37
CA ASP A 43 -5.94 0.16 -5.27
C ASP A 43 -5.10 1.32 -5.83
N ILE A 44 -3.79 1.35 -5.57
CA ILE A 44 -2.87 2.33 -6.16
C ILE A 44 -2.81 2.19 -7.69
N ASN A 45 -2.71 0.96 -8.19
CA ASN A 45 -2.69 0.67 -9.63
C ASN A 45 -4.00 1.10 -10.31
N GLU A 46 -5.14 0.87 -9.68
CA GLU A 46 -6.46 1.30 -10.17
C GLU A 46 -6.54 2.84 -10.25
N ILE A 47 -6.09 3.54 -9.21
CA ILE A 47 -6.04 5.02 -9.20
C ILE A 47 -5.07 5.54 -10.28
N ARG A 48 -3.89 4.94 -10.42
CA ARG A 48 -2.91 5.34 -11.46
C ARG A 48 -3.47 5.10 -12.86
N ASN A 49 -4.04 3.92 -13.11
CA ASN A 49 -4.51 3.52 -14.43
C ASN A 49 -5.77 4.30 -14.83
N SER A 50 -6.69 4.56 -13.90
CA SER A 50 -7.86 5.42 -14.14
C SER A 50 -7.45 6.86 -14.48
N LYS A 51 -6.44 7.41 -13.80
CA LYS A 51 -5.87 8.72 -14.15
C LYS A 51 -5.07 8.71 -15.45
N SER A 52 -4.47 7.58 -15.80
CA SER A 52 -3.81 7.36 -17.10
C SER A 52 -4.80 7.25 -18.27
N THR A 53 -6.10 7.19 -18.01
CA THR A 53 -7.14 7.16 -19.07
C THR A 53 -7.49 8.58 -19.56
N PHE A 54 -6.99 9.64 -18.92
CA PHE A 54 -7.07 11.02 -19.38
C PHE A 54 -5.86 11.41 -20.25
N ILE A 55 -5.65 10.65 -21.34
CA ILE A 55 -4.76 11.02 -22.44
C ILE A 55 -5.56 11.81 -23.48
#